data_AF-A0A7K7DW17-F1
#
_entry.id   AF-A0A7K7DW17-F1
#
_cell.length_a   1.000
_cell.length_b   1.000
_cell.length_c   1.000
_cell.angle_alpha   90.00
_cell.angle_beta   90.00
_cell.angle_gamma   90.00
#
_symmetry.space_group_name_H-M   'P 1'
#
loop_
_entity.id
_entity.type
_entity.pdbx_description
1 polymer ?
#
loop_
_entity_poly.entity_id
_entity_poly.type
_entity_poly.pdbx_seq_one_letter_code
_entity_poly.pdbx_strand_id
1 'polypeptide(L)'
;MNLFLELLLFLVTLLYSYLEAFVKLFVPARRKSLSGELVLITGAGHGVGRATALEFAKRQSRLVLWDINKVTGRVRRDTLGSSLRHLRVHGGLRGGRRAAPRCSPIAPSQPAATTRAFLPVMMDNNYGHIVTVASAAGHFVIPYMVTYCSSKFAAVGFHKALTEELSALGKDGIKTTCLCPVFINTGFVKNPSTRLGKILEIEEVVETLMEGIVTNQKMVFVPPNQSVALLLERVFPERALNFLKKMSEVKFDAVIGQRSTQ
;
A
#
# COMPACT_ATOMS: atom_id res chain seq x y z
N MET A 1 -24.16 -9.28 -31.07
CA MET A 1 -23.79 -8.06 -30.33
C MET A 1 -23.72 -6.91 -31.31
N ASN A 2 -24.62 -5.93 -31.21
CA ASN A 2 -24.62 -4.77 -32.11
C ASN A 2 -23.58 -3.77 -31.59
N LEU A 3 -22.42 -3.71 -32.26
CA LEU A 3 -21.32 -2.81 -31.92
C LEU A 3 -21.79 -1.35 -31.70
N PHE A 4 -22.77 -0.90 -32.48
CA PHE A 4 -23.39 0.42 -32.33
C PHE A 4 -24.10 0.61 -30.97
N LEU A 5 -24.83 -0.40 -30.49
CA LEU A 5 -25.50 -0.34 -29.17
C LEU A 5 -24.49 -0.38 -28.03
N GLU A 6 -23.41 -1.14 -28.16
CA GLU A 6 -22.32 -1.17 -27.17
C GLU A 6 -21.58 0.16 -27.12
N LEU A 7 -21.29 0.76 -28.27
CA LEU A 7 -20.67 2.08 -28.34
C LEU A 7 -21.57 3.15 -27.71
N LEU A 8 -22.88 3.09 -27.97
CA LEU A 8 -23.85 3.99 -27.36
C LEU A 8 -23.91 3.81 -25.84
N LEU A 9 -23.98 2.56 -25.36
CA LEU A 9 -23.97 2.25 -23.92
C LEU A 9 -22.67 2.71 -23.26
N PHE A 10 -21.53 2.53 -23.93
CA PHE A 10 -20.23 3.02 -23.47
C PHE A 10 -20.23 4.55 -23.35
N LEU A 11 -20.73 5.29 -24.35
CA LEU A 11 -20.79 6.75 -24.31
C LEU A 11 -21.71 7.26 -23.18
N VAL A 12 -22.88 6.63 -23.00
CA VAL A 12 -23.79 6.96 -21.89
C VAL A 12 -23.13 6.68 -20.54
N THR A 13 -22.49 5.51 -20.39
CA THR A 13 -21.76 5.14 -19.17
C THR A 13 -20.63 6.12 -18.89
N LEU A 14 -19.87 6.51 -19.93
CA LEU A 14 -18.77 7.46 -19.84
C LEU A 14 -19.26 8.83 -19.35
N LEU A 15 -20.32 9.37 -19.97
CA LEU A 15 -20.95 10.63 -19.57
C LEU A 15 -21.47 10.56 -18.13
N TYR A 16 -22.18 9.49 -17.77
CA TYR A 16 -22.67 9.26 -16.41
C TYR A 16 -21.52 9.20 -15.40
N SER A 17 -20.45 8.46 -15.69
CA SER A 17 -19.27 8.36 -14.83
C SER A 17 -18.56 9.69 -14.63
N TYR A 18 -18.45 10.53 -15.67
CA TYR A 18 -17.87 11.88 -15.52
C TYR A 18 -18.76 12.80 -14.68
N LEU A 19 -20.07 12.77 -14.87
CA LEU A 19 -21.01 13.53 -14.05
C LEU A 19 -20.98 13.07 -12.58
N GLU A 20 -20.95 11.76 -12.34
CA GLU A 20 -20.82 11.20 -11.00
C GLU A 20 -19.50 11.62 -10.34
N ALA A 21 -18.39 11.56 -11.08
CA ALA A 21 -17.08 12.02 -10.60
C ALA A 21 -17.09 13.52 -10.27
N PHE A 22 -17.76 14.34 -11.09
CA PHE A 22 -17.92 15.77 -10.85
C PHE A 22 -18.74 16.05 -9.59
N VAL A 23 -19.85 15.35 -9.38
CA VAL A 23 -20.67 15.49 -8.16
C VAL A 23 -19.89 15.04 -6.92
N LYS A 24 -19.15 13.93 -7.01
CA LYS A 24 -18.26 13.44 -5.93
C LYS A 24 -17.13 14.40 -5.58
N LEU A 25 -16.81 15.38 -6.44
CA LEU A 25 -15.87 16.45 -6.12
C LEU A 25 -16.40 17.36 -4.99
N PHE A 26 -17.72 17.54 -4.91
CA PHE A 26 -18.38 18.42 -3.95
C PHE A 26 -19.03 17.66 -2.78
N VAL A 27 -19.29 16.35 -2.94
CA VAL A 27 -19.88 15.52 -1.88
C VAL A 27 -18.78 14.78 -1.11
N PRO A 28 -18.67 14.94 0.23
CA PRO A 28 -17.67 14.24 1.02
C PRO A 28 -17.87 12.72 0.93
N ALA A 29 -16.76 11.99 0.77
CA ALA A 29 -16.80 10.53 0.71
C ALA A 29 -17.38 9.94 1.99
N ARG A 30 -18.29 8.95 1.86
CA ARG A 30 -18.83 8.24 3.02
C ARG A 30 -17.69 7.54 3.76
N ARG A 31 -17.60 7.80 5.07
CA ARG A 31 -16.64 7.17 5.96
C ARG A 31 -17.28 5.97 6.65
N LYS A 32 -16.60 4.82 6.63
CA LYS A 32 -17.02 3.65 7.42
C LYS A 32 -16.44 3.66 8.83
N SER A 33 -17.16 3.05 9.76
CA SER A 33 -16.63 2.78 11.10
C SER A 33 -15.58 1.67 11.03
N LEU A 34 -14.55 1.77 11.89
CA LEU A 34 -13.55 0.72 12.09
C LEU A 34 -13.69 0.04 13.46
N SER A 35 -14.66 0.47 14.28
CA SER A 35 -14.86 -0.08 15.62
C SER A 35 -15.37 -1.51 15.55
N GLY A 36 -14.79 -2.40 16.36
CA GLY A 36 -15.17 -3.82 16.41
C GLY A 36 -14.62 -4.69 15.27
N GLU A 37 -14.11 -4.09 14.19
CA GLU A 37 -13.55 -4.80 13.04
C GLU A 37 -12.33 -5.63 13.42
N LEU A 38 -12.21 -6.83 12.84
CA LEU A 38 -11.02 -7.68 12.99
C LEU A 38 -9.96 -7.28 11.96
N VAL A 39 -8.81 -6.78 12.43
CA VAL A 39 -7.75 -6.25 11.59
C VAL A 39 -6.45 -7.03 11.82
N LEU A 40 -5.96 -7.68 10.76
CA LEU A 40 -4.65 -8.31 10.73
C LEU A 40 -3.62 -7.35 10.13
N ILE A 41 -2.51 -7.10 10.82
CA ILE A 41 -1.41 -6.26 10.33
C ILE A 41 -0.12 -7.08 10.32
N THR A 42 0.52 -7.16 9.15
CA THR A 42 1.85 -7.76 8.99
C THR A 42 2.92 -6.67 9.07
N GLY A 43 4.13 -7.01 9.54
CA GLY A 43 5.19 -6.03 9.78
C GLY A 43 4.84 -5.02 10.87
N ALA A 44 4.02 -5.44 11.86
CA ALA A 44 3.48 -4.55 12.89
C ALA A 44 4.50 -4.12 13.95
N GLY A 45 5.72 -4.64 13.92
CA GLY A 45 6.76 -4.38 14.91
C GLY A 45 7.48 -3.04 14.76
N HIS A 46 7.44 -2.40 13.58
CA HIS A 46 8.14 -1.15 13.32
C HIS A 46 7.49 -0.28 12.22
N GLY A 47 7.98 0.97 12.09
CA GLY A 47 7.63 1.88 11.00
C GLY A 47 6.12 2.09 10.80
N VAL A 48 5.70 2.11 9.52
CA VAL A 48 4.31 2.27 9.11
C VAL A 48 3.40 1.21 9.73
N GLY A 49 3.80 -0.07 9.72
CA GLY A 49 2.96 -1.15 10.24
C GLY A 49 2.63 -0.98 11.72
N ARG A 50 3.62 -0.59 12.54
CA ARG A 50 3.41 -0.28 13.97
C ARG A 50 2.48 0.92 14.17
N ALA A 51 2.72 2.01 13.43
CA ALA A 51 1.92 3.22 13.56
C ALA A 51 0.47 3.00 13.08
N THR A 52 0.26 2.25 12.01
CA THR A 52 -1.08 1.81 11.56
C THR A 52 -1.78 0.98 12.63
N ALA A 53 -1.08 0.06 13.29
CA ALA A 53 -1.65 -0.73 14.39
C ALA A 53 -2.14 0.15 15.55
N LEU A 54 -1.37 1.18 15.91
CA LEU A 54 -1.78 2.14 16.95
C LEU A 54 -3.04 2.92 16.54
N GLU A 55 -3.15 3.33 15.28
CA GLU A 55 -4.33 4.06 14.79
C GLU A 55 -5.61 3.21 14.75
N PHE A 56 -5.53 1.92 14.40
CA PHE A 56 -6.67 1.01 14.51
C PHE A 56 -7.03 0.72 15.97
N ALA A 57 -6.03 0.65 16.85
CA ALA A 57 -6.27 0.44 18.26
C ALA A 57 -7.01 1.62 18.91
N LYS A 58 -6.65 2.87 18.56
CA LYS A 58 -7.38 4.09 18.96
C LYS A 58 -8.84 4.07 18.50
N ARG A 59 -9.14 3.41 17.37
CA ARG A 59 -10.48 3.27 16.79
C ARG A 59 -11.24 2.03 17.27
N GLN A 60 -10.74 1.37 18.32
CA GLN A 60 -11.39 0.22 18.97
C GLN A 60 -11.58 -1.01 18.05
N SER A 61 -10.70 -1.19 17.06
CA SER A 61 -10.64 -2.41 16.26
C SER A 61 -9.98 -3.57 17.05
N ARG A 62 -10.32 -4.80 16.69
CA ARG A 62 -9.73 -6.03 17.24
C ARG A 62 -8.49 -6.39 16.42
N LEU A 63 -7.31 -6.38 17.05
CA LEU A 63 -6.04 -6.50 16.33
C LEU A 63 -5.38 -7.88 16.41
N VAL A 64 -4.95 -8.38 15.26
CA VAL A 64 -3.99 -9.49 15.15
C VAL A 64 -2.71 -8.94 14.54
N LEU A 65 -1.60 -9.00 15.26
CA LEU A 65 -0.33 -8.40 14.83
C LEU A 65 0.67 -9.50 14.50
N TRP A 66 1.25 -9.42 13.30
CA TRP A 66 2.25 -10.38 12.82
C TRP A 66 3.56 -9.67 12.51
N ASP A 67 4.66 -10.15 13.11
CA ASP A 67 6.00 -9.69 12.79
C ASP A 67 7.01 -10.84 12.91
N ILE A 68 8.14 -10.72 12.21
CA ILE A 68 9.23 -11.70 12.26
C ILE A 68 10.06 -11.52 13.52
N ASN A 69 10.22 -10.27 13.97
CA ASN A 69 10.83 -9.99 15.24
C ASN A 69 9.78 -10.24 16.32
N LYS A 70 10.15 -10.96 17.38
CA LYS A 70 9.34 -10.91 18.60
C LYS A 70 9.22 -9.44 18.96
N VAL A 71 8.00 -8.90 18.93
CA VAL A 71 7.76 -7.51 19.29
C VAL A 71 8.27 -7.32 20.72
N THR A 72 9.45 -6.73 20.86
CA THR A 72 10.11 -6.46 22.15
C THR A 72 9.48 -5.28 22.86
N GLY A 73 8.51 -4.61 22.24
CA GLY A 73 7.67 -3.62 22.90
C GLY A 73 6.43 -4.27 23.49
N ARG A 74 6.31 -4.30 24.83
CA ARG A 74 4.98 -4.20 25.44
C ARG A 74 4.35 -2.94 24.85
N VAL A 75 3.38 -3.08 23.94
CA VAL A 75 2.32 -2.07 23.88
C VAL A 75 1.71 -2.14 25.27
N ARG A 76 2.05 -1.18 26.13
CA ARG A 76 1.62 -1.17 27.54
C ARG A 76 0.11 -1.32 27.51
N ARG A 77 -0.42 -2.36 28.16
CA ARG A 77 -1.86 -2.53 28.38
C ARG A 77 -2.48 -1.25 28.96
N ASP A 78 -1.65 -0.48 29.67
CA ASP A 78 -2.00 0.74 30.39
C ASP A 78 -2.30 1.94 29.47
N THR A 79 -1.76 1.98 28.24
CA THR A 79 -2.01 3.11 27.30
C THR A 79 -3.28 2.91 26.46
N LEU A 80 -3.84 1.71 26.46
CA LEU A 80 -4.99 1.33 25.65
C LEU A 80 -5.97 0.53 26.51
N GLY A 81 -6.89 1.25 27.16
CA GLY A 81 -7.92 0.70 28.04
C GLY A 81 -8.75 -0.41 27.39
N SER A 82 -9.38 -1.22 28.26
CA SER A 82 -10.42 -2.29 28.13
C SER A 82 -10.77 -3.00 26.79
N SER A 83 -10.46 -2.47 25.60
CA SER A 83 -10.77 -3.04 24.29
C SER A 83 -9.79 -4.13 23.81
N LEU A 84 -8.61 -4.30 24.42
CA LEU A 84 -7.64 -5.34 24.05
C LEU A 84 -7.89 -6.68 24.76
N ARG A 85 -9.06 -7.30 24.55
CA ARG A 85 -9.31 -8.68 25.04
C ARG A 85 -8.68 -9.77 24.16
N HIS A 86 -8.28 -9.47 22.93
CA HIS A 86 -7.67 -10.45 22.01
C HIS A 86 -6.57 -9.84 21.15
N LEU A 87 -5.42 -9.51 21.74
CA LEU A 87 -4.19 -9.31 20.99
C LEU A 87 -3.42 -10.63 20.94
N ARG A 88 -3.49 -11.35 19.81
CA ARG A 88 -2.58 -12.47 19.53
C ARG A 88 -1.46 -11.97 18.65
N VAL A 89 -0.24 -11.98 19.20
CA VAL A 89 0.99 -11.84 18.43
C VAL A 89 1.44 -13.24 18.05
N HIS A 90 1.35 -13.59 16.78
CA HIS A 90 1.92 -14.84 16.28
C HIS A 90 3.34 -14.59 15.79
N GLY A 91 4.31 -15.37 16.24
CA GLY A 91 5.65 -15.36 15.66
C GLY A 91 5.63 -16.04 14.30
N GLY A 92 6.34 -15.48 13.30
CA GLY A 92 6.50 -16.11 11.99
C GLY A 92 7.01 -17.55 12.08
N LEU A 93 6.56 -18.42 11.17
CA LEU A 93 7.04 -19.79 11.04
C LEU A 93 8.56 -19.78 10.83
N ARG A 94 9.32 -20.35 11.78
CA ARG A 94 10.73 -20.69 11.57
C ARG A 94 10.82 -21.88 10.64
N GLY A 95 10.64 -21.64 9.34
CA GLY A 95 11.04 -22.59 8.30
C GLY A 95 12.56 -22.56 8.18
N GLY A 96 13.23 -23.61 8.64
CA GLY A 96 14.65 -23.82 8.40
C GLY A 96 14.94 -23.90 6.90
N ARG A 97 15.33 -22.78 6.30
CA ARG A 97 15.99 -22.73 4.99
C ARG A 97 17.21 -21.83 5.12
N ARG A 98 18.36 -22.38 4.72
CA ARG A 98 19.62 -21.63 4.53
C ARG A 98 19.32 -20.33 3.78
N ALA A 99 20.03 -19.25 4.13
CA ALA A 99 19.85 -17.92 3.56
C ALA A 99 19.88 -17.96 2.02
N ALA A 100 18.70 -18.14 1.42
CA ALA A 100 18.51 -18.05 -0.01
C ALA A 100 18.67 -16.59 -0.45
N PRO A 101 19.15 -16.32 -1.67
CA PRO A 101 19.26 -14.97 -2.20
C PRO A 101 17.93 -14.24 -2.01
N ARG A 102 18.01 -13.01 -1.48
CA ARG A 102 16.95 -12.25 -0.81
C ARG A 102 15.76 -11.85 -1.70
N CYS A 103 15.68 -12.35 -2.93
CA CYS A 103 14.52 -12.37 -3.82
C CYS A 103 14.73 -13.55 -4.79
N SER A 104 13.97 -14.63 -4.64
CA SER A 104 13.88 -15.70 -5.66
C SER A 104 12.85 -15.28 -6.73
N PRO A 105 12.95 -15.77 -7.99
CA PRO A 105 12.29 -15.12 -9.12
C PRO A 105 10.76 -15.09 -9.07
N ILE A 106 10.08 -16.07 -8.46
CA ILE A 106 8.59 -16.12 -8.48
C ILE A 106 8.07 -16.85 -7.22
N ALA A 107 8.51 -16.44 -6.03
CA ALA A 107 7.76 -16.80 -4.82
C ALA A 107 6.53 -15.89 -4.73
N PRO A 108 5.33 -16.40 -4.36
CA PRO A 108 4.17 -15.54 -4.15
C PRO A 108 4.57 -14.42 -3.19
N SER A 109 4.37 -13.17 -3.62
CA SER A 109 4.64 -12.01 -2.78
C SER A 109 3.88 -12.19 -1.45
N GLN A 110 4.43 -11.72 -0.33
CA GLN A 110 3.76 -11.85 0.98
C GLN A 110 2.27 -11.45 0.96
N PRO A 111 1.84 -10.40 0.23
CA PRO A 111 0.42 -10.09 0.04
C PRO A 111 -0.40 -11.25 -0.52
N ALA A 112 0.11 -11.97 -1.53
CA ALA A 112 -0.59 -13.10 -2.14
C ALA A 112 -0.79 -14.27 -1.16
N ALA A 113 0.19 -14.54 -0.30
CA ALA A 113 0.08 -15.61 0.70
C ALA A 113 -0.98 -15.29 1.77
N THR A 114 -1.00 -14.07 2.29
CA THR A 114 -2.02 -13.65 3.26
C THR A 114 -3.41 -13.59 2.63
N THR A 115 -3.52 -13.03 1.43
CA THR A 115 -4.79 -12.96 0.71
C THR A 115 -5.34 -14.36 0.46
N ARG A 116 -4.52 -15.32 0.01
CA ARG A 116 -4.96 -16.70 -0.19
C ARG A 116 -5.55 -17.34 1.07
N ALA A 117 -5.07 -16.97 2.25
CA ALA A 117 -5.57 -17.52 3.52
C ALA A 117 -6.90 -16.90 3.98
N PHE A 118 -7.10 -15.59 3.79
CA PHE A 118 -8.26 -14.88 4.34
C PHE A 118 -9.34 -14.54 3.31
N LEU A 119 -8.99 -14.49 2.02
CA LEU A 119 -9.90 -14.10 0.95
C LEU A 119 -11.12 -15.04 0.81
N PRO A 120 -11.01 -16.38 0.93
CA PRO A 120 -12.19 -17.25 0.82
C PRO A 120 -13.30 -16.86 1.82
N VAL A 121 -12.95 -16.65 3.08
CA VAL A 121 -13.91 -16.24 4.13
C VAL A 121 -14.48 -14.84 3.85
N MET A 122 -13.70 -13.92 3.31
CA MET A 122 -14.21 -12.60 2.89
C MET A 122 -15.19 -12.74 1.71
N MET A 123 -14.92 -13.65 0.78
CA MET A 123 -15.78 -13.93 -0.39
C MET A 123 -17.10 -14.57 0.01
N ASP A 124 -17.09 -15.49 0.98
CA ASP A 124 -18.30 -16.14 1.50
C ASP A 124 -19.23 -15.11 2.17
N ASN A 125 -18.65 -14.17 2.93
CA ASN A 125 -19.41 -13.11 3.60
C ASN A 125 -19.68 -11.89 2.71
N ASN A 126 -19.05 -11.83 1.52
CA ASN A 126 -18.95 -10.63 0.68
C ASN A 126 -18.62 -9.37 1.50
N TYR A 127 -17.68 -9.48 2.43
CA TYR A 127 -17.31 -8.40 3.34
C TYR A 127 -15.83 -8.48 3.67
N GLY A 128 -15.12 -7.38 3.51
CA GLY A 128 -13.72 -7.28 3.89
C GLY A 128 -13.03 -6.04 3.35
N HIS A 129 -11.79 -5.84 3.78
CA HIS A 129 -10.92 -4.81 3.23
C HIS A 129 -9.48 -5.31 3.15
N ILE A 130 -8.92 -5.39 1.94
CA ILE A 130 -7.53 -5.75 1.71
C ILE A 130 -6.70 -4.49 1.46
N VAL A 131 -5.76 -4.22 2.37
CA VAL A 131 -4.86 -3.07 2.29
C VAL A 131 -3.47 -3.53 1.88
N THR A 132 -2.97 -3.01 0.76
CA THR A 132 -1.62 -3.31 0.24
C THR A 132 -0.68 -2.12 0.51
N VAL A 133 0.37 -2.32 1.30
CA VAL A 133 1.38 -1.29 1.55
C VAL A 133 2.52 -1.42 0.54
N ALA A 134 2.46 -0.61 -0.51
CA ALA A 134 3.43 -0.59 -1.60
C ALA A 134 4.43 0.57 -1.45
N SER A 135 4.63 1.34 -2.52
CA SER A 135 5.51 2.52 -2.65
C SER A 135 5.22 3.15 -4.00
N ALA A 136 5.44 4.45 -4.18
CA ALA A 136 5.36 5.03 -5.51
C ALA A 136 6.48 4.51 -6.45
N ALA A 137 7.55 3.92 -5.90
CA ALA A 137 8.52 3.12 -6.66
C ALA A 137 7.93 1.85 -7.31
N GLY A 138 6.63 1.56 -7.09
CA GLY A 138 5.84 0.58 -7.84
C GLY A 138 5.11 1.15 -9.06
N HIS A 139 5.30 2.43 -9.35
CA HIS A 139 4.72 3.14 -10.49
C HIS A 139 5.78 3.83 -11.36
N PHE A 140 6.87 4.27 -10.75
CA PHE A 140 8.06 4.79 -11.43
C PHE A 140 9.33 4.14 -10.89
N VAL A 141 10.42 4.28 -11.62
CA VAL A 141 11.71 3.66 -11.26
C VAL A 141 12.73 4.68 -10.81
N ILE A 142 13.56 4.26 -9.87
CA ILE A 142 14.68 5.03 -9.35
C ILE A 142 15.96 4.23 -9.61
N PRO A 143 17.06 4.86 -10.09
CA PRO A 143 18.34 4.20 -10.28
C PRO A 143 18.84 3.51 -9.00
N TYR A 144 19.62 2.44 -9.17
CA TYR A 144 20.26 1.66 -8.08
C TYR A 144 19.32 0.90 -7.13
N MET A 145 18.01 0.92 -7.38
CA MET A 145 16.99 0.22 -6.57
C MET A 145 16.18 -0.80 -7.37
N VAL A 146 16.77 -1.44 -8.38
CA VAL A 146 16.06 -2.35 -9.32
C VAL A 146 15.22 -3.40 -8.59
N THR A 147 15.81 -4.14 -7.64
CA THR A 147 15.09 -5.19 -6.90
C THR A 147 13.95 -4.63 -6.05
N TYR A 148 14.16 -3.48 -5.42
CA TYR A 148 13.15 -2.80 -4.61
C TYR A 148 11.98 -2.34 -5.49
N CYS A 149 12.28 -1.62 -6.60
CA CYS A 149 11.30 -1.21 -7.59
C CYS A 149 10.52 -2.42 -8.10
N SER A 150 11.18 -3.46 -8.61
CA SER A 150 10.52 -4.68 -9.10
C SER A 150 9.54 -5.27 -8.07
N SER A 151 9.93 -5.36 -6.80
CA SER A 151 9.04 -5.85 -5.74
C SER A 151 7.80 -4.96 -5.51
N LYS A 152 7.95 -3.64 -5.64
CA LYS A 152 6.86 -2.67 -5.45
C LYS A 152 5.94 -2.61 -6.66
N PHE A 153 6.48 -2.77 -7.87
CA PHE A 153 5.67 -2.97 -9.08
C PHE A 153 4.83 -4.25 -8.98
N ALA A 154 5.42 -5.35 -8.48
CA ALA A 154 4.69 -6.59 -8.24
C ALA A 154 3.56 -6.41 -7.21
N ALA A 155 3.79 -5.66 -6.13
CA ALA A 155 2.76 -5.36 -5.13
C ALA A 155 1.60 -4.52 -5.70
N VAL A 156 1.91 -3.47 -6.47
CA VAL A 156 0.90 -2.64 -7.16
C VAL A 156 0.13 -3.46 -8.20
N GLY A 157 0.83 -4.28 -8.98
CA GLY A 157 0.22 -5.18 -9.97
C GLY A 157 -0.73 -6.18 -9.32
N PHE A 158 -0.29 -6.84 -8.26
CA PHE A 158 -1.13 -7.74 -7.45
C PHE A 158 -2.39 -7.05 -6.95
N HIS A 159 -2.25 -5.85 -6.36
CA HIS A 159 -3.39 -5.10 -5.84
C HIS A 159 -4.42 -4.76 -6.94
N LYS A 160 -3.94 -4.28 -8.09
CA LYS A 160 -4.82 -3.93 -9.22
C LYS A 160 -5.53 -5.16 -9.77
N ALA A 161 -4.78 -6.24 -10.02
CA ALA A 161 -5.36 -7.49 -10.51
C ALA A 161 -6.43 -8.03 -9.55
N LEU A 162 -6.14 -8.11 -8.25
CA LEU A 162 -7.09 -8.55 -7.24
C LEU A 162 -8.36 -7.68 -7.19
N THR A 163 -8.21 -6.36 -7.33
CA THR A 163 -9.34 -5.43 -7.34
C THR A 163 -10.26 -5.68 -8.54
N GLU A 164 -9.68 -5.88 -9.72
CA GLU A 164 -10.45 -6.16 -10.94
C GLU A 164 -11.08 -7.56 -10.90
N GLU A 165 -10.38 -8.58 -10.38
CA GLU A 165 -10.93 -9.92 -10.20
C GLU A 165 -12.14 -9.91 -9.25
N LEU A 166 -12.07 -9.20 -8.13
CA LEU A 166 -13.19 -9.05 -7.20
C LEU A 166 -14.39 -8.36 -7.86
N SER A 167 -14.13 -7.33 -8.67
CA SER A 167 -15.18 -6.63 -9.42
C SER A 167 -15.83 -7.53 -10.46
N ALA A 168 -15.03 -8.30 -11.22
CA ALA A 168 -15.52 -9.22 -12.24
C ALA A 168 -16.37 -10.37 -11.63
N LEU A 169 -16.08 -10.75 -10.40
CA LEU A 169 -16.84 -11.75 -9.64
C LEU A 169 -18.06 -11.17 -8.90
N GLY A 170 -18.35 -9.86 -9.05
CA GLY A 170 -19.47 -9.19 -8.36
C GLY A 170 -19.31 -9.12 -6.84
N LYS A 171 -18.07 -9.18 -6.32
CA LYS A 171 -17.77 -9.14 -4.88
C LYS A 171 -17.60 -7.70 -4.38
N ASP A 172 -18.64 -6.89 -4.56
CA ASP A 172 -18.61 -5.45 -4.27
C ASP A 172 -18.43 -5.11 -2.79
N GLY A 173 -18.71 -6.03 -1.87
CA GLY A 173 -18.55 -5.79 -0.44
C GLY A 173 -17.11 -5.98 0.06
N ILE A 174 -16.21 -6.50 -0.77
CA ILE A 174 -14.77 -6.59 -0.48
C ILE A 174 -14.08 -5.38 -1.09
N LYS A 175 -13.56 -4.51 -0.23
CA LYS A 175 -12.85 -3.30 -0.64
C LYS A 175 -11.35 -3.56 -0.72
N THR A 176 -10.65 -2.74 -1.49
CA THR A 176 -9.19 -2.78 -1.62
C THR A 176 -8.64 -1.36 -1.52
N THR A 177 -7.49 -1.19 -0.83
CA THR A 177 -6.74 0.06 -0.78
C THR A 177 -5.23 -0.20 -0.96
N CYS A 178 -4.55 0.55 -1.84
CA CYS A 178 -3.10 0.47 -2.04
C CYS A 178 -2.41 1.77 -1.62
N LEU A 179 -1.53 1.67 -0.63
CA LEU A 179 -0.71 2.79 -0.16
C LEU A 179 0.57 2.90 -0.99
N CYS A 180 0.78 4.04 -1.66
CA CYS A 180 1.90 4.32 -2.55
C CYS A 180 2.69 5.57 -2.11
N PRO A 181 3.58 5.43 -1.10
CA PRO A 181 4.32 6.55 -0.55
C PRO A 181 5.65 6.80 -1.26
N VAL A 182 6.05 8.06 -1.14
CA VAL A 182 7.34 8.74 -1.32
C VAL A 182 8.60 8.10 -0.80
N PHE A 183 9.20 8.90 0.06
CA PHE A 183 10.27 8.56 0.97
C PHE A 183 9.67 8.75 2.36
N ILE A 184 9.72 7.69 3.17
CA ILE A 184 9.28 7.72 4.55
C ILE A 184 10.52 7.64 5.42
N ASN A 185 10.61 8.50 6.44
CA ASN A 185 11.63 8.40 7.46
C ASN A 185 11.38 7.17 8.36
N THR A 186 11.79 5.99 7.90
CA THR A 186 11.53 4.72 8.60
C THR A 186 12.66 4.28 9.53
N GLY A 187 13.71 5.10 9.68
CA GLY A 187 14.92 4.75 10.44
C GLY A 187 15.80 3.67 9.80
N PHE A 188 15.41 3.13 8.64
CA PHE A 188 16.18 2.13 7.87
C PHE A 188 17.24 2.75 6.94
N VAL A 189 17.04 4.00 6.53
CA VAL A 189 17.96 4.78 5.70
C VAL A 189 18.36 6.02 6.50
N LYS A 190 19.64 6.17 6.84
CA LYS A 190 20.16 7.40 7.46
C LYS A 190 20.25 8.47 6.37
N ASN A 191 19.53 9.58 6.54
CA ASN A 191 19.57 10.79 5.69
C ASN A 191 19.30 10.58 4.18
N PRO A 192 18.09 10.14 3.77
CA PRO A 192 17.70 10.25 2.36
C PRO A 192 17.50 11.73 1.99
N SER A 193 18.49 12.35 1.38
CA SER A 193 18.36 13.72 0.86
C SER A 193 17.93 13.67 -0.61
N THR A 194 16.87 14.41 -0.95
CA THR A 194 16.50 14.67 -2.35
C THR A 194 16.40 16.19 -2.53
N ARG A 195 16.91 16.72 -3.64
CA ARG A 195 16.86 18.16 -3.93
C ARG A 195 15.43 18.70 -4.12
N LEU A 196 14.45 17.80 -4.32
CA LEU A 196 13.12 18.12 -4.83
C LEU A 196 11.99 17.33 -4.13
N GLY A 197 12.10 17.07 -2.82
CA GLY A 197 11.05 16.38 -2.08
C GLY A 197 11.18 16.42 -0.56
N LYS A 198 10.06 16.65 0.14
CA LYS A 198 9.94 16.55 1.59
C LYS A 198 9.99 15.07 1.99
N ILE A 199 10.82 14.72 2.97
CA ILE A 199 10.76 13.41 3.64
C ILE A 199 9.46 13.36 4.42
N LEU A 200 8.64 12.34 4.19
CA LEU A 200 7.37 12.19 4.90
C LEU A 200 7.60 11.56 6.26
N GLU A 201 6.98 12.15 7.27
CA GLU A 201 6.88 11.54 8.60
C GLU A 201 5.89 10.37 8.56
N ILE A 202 6.11 9.38 9.43
CA ILE A 202 5.31 8.15 9.45
C ILE A 202 3.85 8.47 9.76
N GLU A 203 3.63 9.43 10.65
CA GLU A 203 2.31 9.89 11.09
C GLU A 203 1.49 10.44 9.91
N GLU A 204 2.10 11.27 9.06
CA GLU A 204 1.45 11.85 7.87
C GLU A 204 1.03 10.76 6.87
N VAL A 205 1.90 9.76 6.67
CA VAL A 205 1.61 8.61 5.80
C VAL A 205 0.48 7.76 6.36
N VAL A 206 0.50 7.48 7.67
CA VAL A 206 -0.51 6.64 8.31
C VAL A 206 -1.85 7.36 8.39
N GLU A 207 -1.89 8.66 8.68
CA GLU A 207 -3.12 9.43 8.65
C GLU A 207 -3.78 9.39 7.28
N THR A 208 -3.00 9.63 6.21
CA THR A 208 -3.47 9.55 4.83
C THR A 208 -3.93 8.12 4.46
N LEU A 209 -3.23 7.10 4.94
CA LEU A 209 -3.65 5.71 4.79
C LEU A 209 -4.99 5.45 5.47
N MET A 210 -5.15 5.87 6.71
CA MET A 210 -6.38 5.66 7.47
C MET A 210 -7.56 6.36 6.79
N GLU A 211 -7.36 7.57 6.27
CA GLU A 211 -8.37 8.28 5.48
C GLU A 211 -8.77 7.49 4.23
N GLY A 212 -7.79 6.99 3.48
CA GLY A 212 -8.05 6.14 2.32
C GLY A 212 -8.81 4.85 2.68
N ILE A 213 -8.48 4.24 3.82
CA ILE A 213 -9.16 3.03 4.31
C ILE A 213 -10.62 3.32 4.65
N VAL A 214 -10.91 4.40 5.39
CA VAL A 214 -12.29 4.71 5.81
C VAL A 214 -13.16 5.19 4.65
N THR A 215 -12.55 5.78 3.62
CA THR A 215 -13.22 6.25 2.39
C THR A 215 -13.20 5.24 1.25
N ASN A 216 -12.63 4.04 1.47
CA ASN A 216 -12.50 2.97 0.46
C ASN A 216 -11.78 3.42 -0.83
N GLN A 217 -10.75 4.25 -0.71
CA GLN A 217 -9.94 4.64 -1.85
C GLN A 217 -9.11 3.46 -2.36
N LYS A 218 -9.23 3.15 -3.66
CA LYS A 218 -8.45 2.08 -4.30
C LYS A 218 -6.95 2.36 -4.25
N MET A 219 -6.54 3.60 -4.50
CA MET A 219 -5.13 4.01 -4.50
C MET A 219 -4.95 5.26 -3.63
N VAL A 220 -3.94 5.23 -2.75
CA VAL A 220 -3.60 6.33 -1.84
C VAL A 220 -2.15 6.71 -2.08
N PHE A 221 -1.91 7.85 -2.72
CA PHE A 221 -0.58 8.38 -2.98
C PHE A 221 -0.18 9.37 -1.89
N VAL A 222 1.07 9.29 -1.42
CA VAL A 222 1.58 10.20 -0.40
C VAL A 222 2.94 10.75 -0.85
N PRO A 223 3.05 12.06 -1.14
CA PRO A 223 1.97 13.07 -1.14
C PRO A 223 0.94 12.90 -2.29
N PRO A 224 -0.27 13.50 -2.22
CA PRO A 224 -1.32 13.31 -3.24
C PRO A 224 -0.97 13.83 -4.64
N ASN A 225 -0.15 14.89 -4.71
CA ASN A 225 0.31 15.51 -5.97
C ASN A 225 1.18 14.57 -6.83
N GLN A 226 1.58 13.42 -6.31
CA GLN A 226 2.35 12.43 -7.06
C GLN A 226 1.60 11.80 -8.21
N SER A 227 0.28 11.72 -8.13
CA SER A 227 -0.54 11.27 -9.25
C SER A 227 -0.29 12.11 -10.51
N VAL A 228 0.01 13.40 -10.34
CA VAL A 228 0.35 14.31 -11.45
C VAL A 228 1.75 14.00 -12.00
N ALA A 229 2.75 13.78 -11.14
CA ALA A 229 4.08 13.40 -11.59
C ALA A 229 4.06 12.08 -12.40
N LEU A 230 3.24 11.11 -11.98
CA LEU A 230 3.01 9.86 -12.70
C LEU A 230 2.35 10.06 -14.07
N LEU A 231 1.44 11.02 -14.19
CA LEU A 231 0.85 11.38 -15.48
C LEU A 231 1.87 12.05 -16.39
N LEU A 232 2.71 12.94 -15.85
CA LEU A 232 3.77 13.61 -16.61
C LEU A 232 4.78 12.60 -17.18
N GLU A 233 5.18 11.57 -16.42
CA GLU A 233 6.05 10.50 -16.94
C GLU A 233 5.45 9.72 -18.13
N ARG A 234 4.11 9.66 -18.24
CA ARG A 234 3.44 8.99 -19.36
C ARG A 234 3.28 9.88 -20.59
N VAL A 235 3.24 11.19 -20.41
CA VAL A 235 2.99 12.16 -21.47
C VAL A 235 4.29 12.73 -22.06
N PHE A 236 5.35 12.84 -21.24
CA PHE A 236 6.59 13.47 -21.67
C PHE A 236 7.49 12.51 -22.46
N PRO A 237 8.13 12.96 -23.55
CA PRO A 237 9.13 12.18 -24.27
C PRO A 237 10.34 11.82 -23.39
N GLU A 238 10.96 10.67 -23.66
CA GLU A 238 12.07 10.12 -22.88
C GLU A 238 13.23 11.13 -22.68
N ARG A 239 13.55 11.93 -23.71
CA ARG A 239 14.60 12.96 -23.63
C ARG A 239 14.28 14.06 -22.60
N ALA A 240 13.03 14.50 -22.54
CA ALA A 240 12.59 15.51 -21.58
C ALA A 240 12.57 14.94 -20.15
N LEU A 241 12.15 13.69 -19.99
CA LEU A 241 12.21 12.99 -18.71
C LEU A 241 13.66 12.80 -18.24
N ASN A 242 14.57 12.44 -19.12
CA ASN A 242 15.99 12.30 -18.79
C ASN A 242 16.60 13.64 -18.36
N PHE A 243 16.16 14.75 -18.95
CA PHE A 243 16.56 16.09 -18.52
C PHE A 243 16.00 16.43 -17.12
N LEU A 244 14.71 16.18 -16.88
CA LEU A 244 14.08 16.39 -15.56
C LEU A 244 14.72 15.51 -14.47
N LYS A 245 15.07 14.26 -14.80
CA LYS A 245 15.78 13.33 -13.90
C LYS A 245 17.20 13.81 -13.57
N LYS A 246 17.89 14.45 -14.52
CA LYS A 246 19.19 15.10 -14.27
C LYS A 246 19.04 16.33 -13.37
N MET A 247 17.97 17.10 -13.54
CA MET A 247 17.68 18.25 -12.66
C MET A 247 17.32 17.84 -11.23
N SER A 248 16.72 16.66 -11.03
CA SER A 248 16.27 16.22 -9.71
C SER A 248 17.35 15.61 -8.82
N GLU A 249 18.58 15.38 -9.34
CA GLU A 249 19.78 14.84 -8.65
C GLU A 249 19.45 14.04 -7.37
N VAL A 250 18.76 12.92 -7.54
CA VAL A 250 18.42 12.06 -6.40
C VAL A 250 19.65 11.24 -6.02
N LYS A 251 20.42 11.71 -5.04
CA LYS A 251 21.54 10.97 -4.46
C LYS A 251 21.03 10.04 -3.37
N PHE A 252 21.14 8.73 -3.58
CA PHE A 252 20.97 7.75 -2.52
C PHE A 252 22.35 7.34 -2.01
N ASP A 253 22.65 7.66 -0.77
CA ASP A 253 23.66 6.92 0.00
C ASP A 253 23.06 5.56 0.38
N ALA A 254 22.78 4.73 -0.62
CA ALA A 254 22.56 3.32 -0.37
C ALA A 254 23.92 2.75 0.04
N VAL A 255 24.02 2.15 1.23
CA VAL A 255 25.15 1.30 1.58
C VAL A 255 25.12 0.13 0.60
N ILE A 256 25.79 0.28 -0.54
CA ILE A 256 26.04 -0.80 -1.47
C ILE A 256 27.02 -1.70 -0.72
N GLY A 257 26.47 -2.68 -0.02
CA GLY A 257 27.21 -3.82 0.51
C GLY A 257 27.69 -4.71 -0.63
N GLN A 258 28.36 -4.16 -1.64
CA GLN A 258 29.37 -4.93 -2.33
C GLN A 258 30.55 -4.95 -1.36
N ARG A 259 30.75 -6.10 -0.71
CA ARG A 259 32.09 -6.44 -0.27
C ARG A 259 32.96 -6.30 -1.51
N SER A 260 33.77 -5.24 -1.56
CA SER A 260 34.91 -5.20 -2.45
C SER A 260 35.77 -6.40 -2.07
N THR A 261 35.72 -7.44 -2.89
CA THR A 261 36.85 -8.36 -2.98
C THR A 261 37.98 -7.57 -3.62
N GLN A 262 38.80 -6.96 -2.78
CA GLN A 262 40.24 -6.75 -2.92
C GLN A 262 40.78 -6.27 -1.57
#